data_AF-A0A537H793-F1
#
_entry.id   AF-A0A537H793-F1
#
_cell.length_a   1.000
_cell.length_b   1.000
_cell.length_c   1.000
_cell.angle_alpha   90.00
_cell.angle_beta   90.00
_cell.angle_gamma   90.00
#
_symmetry.space_group_name_H-M   'P 1'
#
loop_
_entity.id
_entity.type
_entity.pdbx_description
1 polymer ?
#
loop_
_entity_poly.entity_id
_entity_poly.type
_entity_poly.pdbx_seq_one_letter_code
_entity_poly.pdbx_strand_id
1 'polypeptide(L)'
;MLAAWRTVLQLPEQLDDLITMNRVSKVFTLPSIISGQIQRFSDLDEELYLGWRQDLSTAFRVINFNAQFNEFSQRLSDSLLISIRFCAHELDKRAPEKDVSSEELDSLRESAWSLYEEVVKADLPNEISRYLLDYLYLIIEAIDDYAVTGAVGMERALNAVLGTIITDSARAENVRKSQFGEKFWIVVTKVGVVLKLAKTATELAEGVRKLLISP
;
A
#
# COMPACT_ATOMS: atom_id res chain seq x y z
N MET A 1 15.83 18.82 -1.81
CA MET A 1 15.13 17.90 -0.90
C MET A 1 14.66 16.59 -1.54
N LEU A 2 14.11 16.63 -2.77
CA LEU A 2 13.47 15.45 -3.41
C LEU A 2 14.38 14.22 -3.55
N ALA A 3 15.65 14.39 -3.90
CA ALA A 3 16.60 13.28 -3.99
C ALA A 3 16.71 12.50 -2.66
N ALA A 4 16.76 13.19 -1.52
CA ALA A 4 16.79 12.55 -0.21
C ALA A 4 15.48 11.80 0.08
N TRP A 5 14.33 12.36 -0.29
CA TRP A 5 13.05 11.67 -0.16
C TRP A 5 12.96 10.43 -1.03
N ARG A 6 13.52 10.44 -2.25
CA ARG A 6 13.62 9.23 -3.07
C ARG A 6 14.43 8.16 -2.35
N THR A 7 15.57 8.50 -1.75
CA THR A 7 16.36 7.54 -0.97
C THR A 7 15.59 7.00 0.24
N VAL A 8 14.97 7.88 1.03
CA VAL A 8 14.23 7.50 2.25
C VAL A 8 13.05 6.59 1.93
N LEU A 9 12.32 6.89 0.85
CA LEU A 9 11.15 6.14 0.43
C LEU A 9 11.48 5.02 -0.58
N GLN A 10 12.77 4.77 -0.83
CA GLN A 10 13.25 3.76 -1.78
C GLN A 10 12.63 3.90 -3.18
N LEU A 11 12.42 5.13 -3.64
CA LEU A 11 11.83 5.44 -4.94
C LEU A 11 12.91 5.47 -6.04
N PRO A 12 12.56 5.13 -7.30
CA PRO A 12 13.49 5.21 -8.42
C PRO A 12 14.07 6.63 -8.59
N GLU A 13 15.38 6.72 -8.89
CA GLU A 13 16.06 8.01 -9.04
C GLU A 13 15.44 8.89 -10.15
N GLN A 14 15.06 8.26 -11.27
CA GLN A 14 14.42 8.94 -12.39
C GLN A 14 12.90 9.15 -12.23
N LEU A 15 12.32 8.86 -11.07
CA LEU A 15 10.89 9.07 -10.84
C LEU A 15 10.55 10.56 -10.93
N ASP A 16 9.48 10.88 -11.66
CA ASP A 16 8.99 12.25 -11.82
C ASP A 16 8.87 13.01 -10.48
N ASP A 17 9.20 14.30 -10.49
CA ASP A 17 9.22 15.14 -9.29
C ASP A 17 7.83 15.28 -8.66
N LEU A 18 6.76 15.40 -9.46
CA LEU A 18 5.40 15.53 -8.95
C LEU A 18 4.90 14.20 -8.35
N ILE A 19 5.27 13.07 -8.97
CA ILE A 19 4.99 11.75 -8.39
C ILE A 19 5.77 11.58 -7.07
N THR A 20 7.02 12.03 -7.03
CA THR A 20 7.83 12.02 -5.79
C THR A 20 7.16 12.86 -4.70
N MET A 21 6.68 14.08 -5.03
CA MET A 21 5.95 14.93 -4.10
C MET A 21 4.65 14.28 -3.62
N ASN A 22 3.92 13.57 -4.49
CA ASN A 22 2.74 12.80 -4.10
C ASN A 22 3.10 11.73 -3.06
N ARG A 23 4.18 10.97 -3.24
CA ARG A 23 4.64 9.99 -2.26
C ARG A 23 5.03 10.64 -0.93
N VAL A 24 5.74 11.77 -0.97
CA VAL A 24 6.07 12.54 0.24
C VAL A 24 4.82 13.04 0.96
N SER A 25 3.77 13.43 0.22
CA SER A 25 2.51 13.86 0.84
C SER A 25 1.87 12.77 1.69
N LYS A 26 2.07 11.48 1.35
CA LYS A 26 1.58 10.35 2.14
C LYS A 26 2.30 10.27 3.49
N VAL A 27 3.60 10.58 3.54
CA VAL A 27 4.36 10.70 4.81
C VAL A 27 3.73 11.76 5.72
N PHE A 28 3.23 12.87 5.15
CA PHE A 28 2.58 13.91 5.93
C PHE A 28 1.23 13.49 6.53
N THR A 29 0.66 12.37 6.07
CA THR A 29 -0.55 11.79 6.65
C THR A 29 -0.28 10.87 7.83
N LEU A 30 0.98 10.40 8.00
CA LEU A 30 1.37 9.51 9.10
C LEU A 30 1.00 10.03 10.50
N PRO A 31 1.12 11.33 10.83
CA PRO A 31 0.65 11.85 12.11
C PRO A 31 -0.80 11.48 12.41
N SER A 32 -1.68 11.64 11.42
CA SER A 32 -3.10 11.30 11.55
C SER A 32 -3.32 9.79 11.66
N ILE A 33 -2.55 9.00 10.90
CA ILE A 33 -2.63 7.53 10.93
C ILE A 33 -2.20 7.01 12.31
N ILE A 34 -1.04 7.42 12.81
CA ILE A 34 -0.51 7.02 14.13
C ILE A 34 -1.50 7.43 15.23
N SER A 35 -2.01 8.66 15.17
CA SER A 35 -3.02 9.14 16.14
C SER A 35 -4.24 8.23 16.17
N GLY A 36 -4.82 7.94 15.01
CA GLY A 36 -5.98 7.07 14.90
C GLY A 36 -5.71 5.65 15.36
N GLN A 37 -4.49 5.13 15.22
CA GLN A 37 -4.14 3.80 15.73
C GLN A 37 -3.96 3.79 17.25
N ILE A 38 -3.25 4.77 17.82
CA ILE A 38 -3.02 4.87 19.26
C ILE A 38 -4.33 5.09 20.03
N GLN A 39 -5.21 5.95 19.51
CA GLN A 39 -6.52 6.25 20.13
C GLN A 39 -7.47 5.04 20.20
N ARG A 40 -7.17 3.93 19.52
CA ARG A 40 -7.95 2.68 19.65
C ARG A 40 -7.71 1.97 20.99
N PHE A 41 -6.66 2.35 21.73
CA PHE A 41 -6.30 1.75 23.01
C PHE A 41 -6.64 2.73 24.14
N SER A 42 -7.80 2.52 24.79
CA SER A 42 -8.31 3.41 25.83
C SER A 42 -7.46 3.46 27.10
N ASP A 43 -6.52 2.53 27.26
CA ASP A 43 -5.61 2.45 28.40
C ASP A 43 -4.29 3.22 28.20
N LEU A 44 -4.05 3.77 27.01
CA LEU A 44 -2.90 4.63 26.73
C LEU A 44 -3.20 6.09 27.05
N ASP A 45 -2.25 6.78 27.68
CA ASP A 45 -2.33 8.23 27.93
C ASP A 45 -2.13 9.00 26.62
N GLU A 46 -3.18 9.68 26.14
CA GLU A 46 -3.13 10.37 24.85
C GLU A 46 -2.09 11.50 24.82
N GLU A 47 -1.93 12.25 25.92
CA GLU A 47 -1.00 13.37 25.97
C GLU A 47 0.45 12.86 25.93
N LEU A 48 0.74 11.80 26.69
CA LEU A 48 2.04 11.15 26.71
C LEU A 48 2.43 10.60 25.34
N TYR A 49 1.52 9.89 24.67
CA TYR A 49 1.83 9.23 23.40
C TYR A 49 1.67 10.15 22.19
N LEU A 50 0.79 11.15 22.20
CA LEU A 50 0.46 11.97 21.04
C LEU A 50 0.76 13.47 21.22
N GLY A 51 1.50 13.86 22.26
CA GLY A 51 1.93 15.25 22.46
C GLY A 51 2.79 15.82 21.32
N TRP A 52 3.51 14.96 20.59
CA TRP A 52 4.36 15.34 19.44
C TRP A 52 3.59 15.81 18.20
N ARG A 53 2.27 15.59 18.13
CA ARG A 53 1.46 15.83 16.91
C ARG A 53 1.59 17.25 16.39
N GLN A 54 1.53 18.23 17.30
CA GLN A 54 1.56 19.65 16.92
C GLN A 54 2.94 20.05 16.39
N ASP A 55 4.00 19.55 17.00
CA ASP A 55 5.38 19.82 16.59
C ASP A 55 5.66 19.23 15.20
N LEU A 56 5.24 17.98 14.96
CA LEU A 56 5.41 17.33 13.66
C LEU A 56 4.57 18.02 12.57
N SER A 57 3.32 18.40 12.87
CA SER A 57 2.49 19.18 11.93
C SER A 57 3.14 20.52 11.58
N THR A 58 3.73 21.20 12.58
CA THR A 58 4.41 22.48 12.38
C THR A 58 5.65 22.30 11.49
N ALA A 59 6.43 21.24 11.69
CA ALA A 59 7.57 20.91 10.84
C ALA A 59 7.17 20.68 9.37
N PHE A 60 6.04 20.00 9.13
CA PHE A 60 5.54 19.77 7.77
C PHE A 60 4.96 21.02 7.09
N ARG A 61 4.33 21.94 7.83
CA ARG A 61 3.72 23.17 7.26
C ARG A 61 4.70 24.11 6.56
N VAL A 62 5.96 24.07 6.99
CA VAL A 62 7.02 24.96 6.51
C VAL A 62 8.00 24.25 5.59
N ILE A 63 7.61 23.09 5.05
CA ILE A 63 8.48 22.34 4.14
C ILE A 63 8.70 23.13 2.85
N ASN A 64 9.97 23.19 2.44
CA ASN A 64 10.38 23.77 1.17
C ASN A 64 11.13 22.70 0.37
N PHE A 65 10.51 22.18 -0.68
CA PHE A 65 11.11 21.14 -1.52
C PHE A 65 12.39 21.58 -2.25
N ASN A 66 12.56 22.91 -2.43
CA ASN A 66 13.76 23.51 -3.00
C ASN A 66 14.91 23.65 -1.99
N ALA A 67 14.65 23.48 -0.69
CA ALA A 67 15.67 23.55 0.35
C ALA A 67 16.48 22.24 0.46
N GLN A 68 17.53 22.28 1.28
CA GLN A 68 18.27 21.07 1.64
C GLN A 68 17.45 20.21 2.61
N PHE A 69 17.58 18.88 2.51
CA PHE A 69 16.88 17.96 3.42
C PHE A 69 17.28 18.18 4.88
N ASN A 70 18.55 18.56 5.13
CA ASN A 70 19.07 18.84 6.46
C ASN A 70 18.29 19.98 7.18
N GLU A 71 17.85 20.99 6.44
CA GLU A 71 17.05 22.10 7.00
C GLU A 71 15.67 21.64 7.50
N PHE A 72 15.11 20.61 6.87
CA PHE A 72 13.88 19.98 7.32
C PHE A 72 14.14 19.05 8.50
N SER A 73 15.16 18.17 8.41
CA SER A 73 15.43 17.19 9.47
C SER A 73 15.82 17.84 10.80
N GLN A 74 16.46 19.00 10.79
CA GLN A 74 16.76 19.77 12.02
C GLN A 74 15.51 20.23 12.79
N ARG A 75 14.34 20.24 12.16
CA ARG A 75 13.06 20.56 12.81
C ARG A 75 12.46 19.36 13.54
N LEU A 76 12.98 18.15 13.30
CA LEU A 76 12.57 16.93 13.96
C LEU A 76 13.47 16.73 15.18
N SER A 77 13.01 17.18 16.35
CA SER A 77 13.78 17.02 17.59
C SER A 77 13.93 15.55 17.98
N ASP A 78 15.01 15.23 18.71
CA ASP A 78 15.21 13.88 19.24
C ASP A 78 14.05 13.45 20.14
N SER A 79 13.47 14.37 20.93
CA SER A 79 12.31 14.10 21.79
C SER A 79 11.07 13.72 20.98
N LEU A 80 10.83 14.39 19.84
CA LEU A 80 9.75 14.05 18.91
C LEU A 80 9.95 12.65 18.34
N LEU A 81 11.17 12.33 17.88
CA LEU A 81 11.49 11.02 17.32
C LEU A 81 11.40 9.90 18.37
N ILE A 82 11.81 10.15 19.62
CA ILE A 82 11.64 9.22 20.74
C ILE A 82 10.15 8.95 20.99
N SER A 83 9.31 9.98 21.00
CA SER A 83 7.87 9.84 21.25
C SER A 83 7.17 9.01 20.16
N ILE A 84 7.56 9.23 18.89
CA ILE A 84 7.09 8.41 17.77
C ILE A 84 7.57 6.96 17.91
N ARG A 85 8.82 6.73 18.35
CA ARG A 85 9.31 5.37 18.63
C ARG A 85 8.53 4.67 19.74
N PHE A 86 8.08 5.38 20.77
CA PHE A 86 7.20 4.79 21.79
C PHE A 86 5.83 4.42 21.22
N CYS A 87 5.26 5.24 20.33
CA CYS A 87 4.05 4.86 19.59
C CYS A 87 4.28 3.58 18.78
N ALA A 88 5.37 3.52 18.02
CA ALA A 88 5.71 2.34 17.23
C ALA A 88 5.88 1.09 18.12
N HIS A 89 6.53 1.23 19.27
CA HIS A 89 6.71 0.13 20.23
C HIS A 89 5.37 -0.40 20.78
N GLU A 90 4.45 0.48 21.18
CA GLU A 90 3.13 0.05 21.64
C GLU A 90 2.28 -0.56 20.53
N LEU A 91 2.35 0.00 19.31
CA LEU A 91 1.65 -0.56 18.15
C LEU A 91 2.17 -1.95 17.80
N ASP A 92 3.49 -2.14 17.75
CA ASP A 92 4.11 -3.44 17.47
C ASP A 92 3.71 -4.50 18.52
N LYS A 93 3.69 -4.12 19.80
CA LYS A 93 3.29 -4.99 20.89
C LYS A 93 1.81 -5.42 20.83
N ARG A 94 0.92 -4.50 20.45
CA ARG A 94 -0.54 -4.69 20.56
C ARG A 94 -1.21 -5.09 19.25
N ALA A 95 -0.66 -4.64 18.14
CA ALA A 95 -1.15 -4.84 16.79
C ALA A 95 0.05 -5.04 15.84
N PRO A 96 0.80 -6.15 16.02
CA PRO A 96 2.00 -6.42 15.24
C PRO A 96 1.67 -6.40 13.76
N GLU A 97 2.41 -5.58 13.02
CA GLU A 97 2.30 -5.53 11.58
C GLU A 97 3.02 -6.73 10.97
N LYS A 98 2.48 -7.22 9.86
CA LYS A 98 3.12 -8.31 9.13
C LYS A 98 4.23 -7.74 8.29
N ASP A 99 5.45 -8.19 8.59
CA ASP A 99 6.61 -7.86 7.79
C ASP A 99 6.57 -8.60 6.45
N VAL A 100 6.66 -7.86 5.37
CA VAL A 100 6.72 -8.35 3.99
C VAL A 100 8.09 -7.97 3.44
N SER A 101 8.82 -8.93 2.89
CA SER A 101 10.17 -8.64 2.40
C SER A 101 10.15 -7.78 1.13
N SER A 102 11.22 -7.00 0.91
CA SER A 102 11.40 -6.23 -0.32
C SER A 102 11.32 -7.12 -1.57
N GLU A 103 11.89 -8.32 -1.51
CA GLU A 103 11.87 -9.27 -2.61
C GLU A 103 10.45 -9.77 -2.94
N GLU A 104 9.62 -9.99 -1.90
CA GLU A 104 8.21 -10.35 -2.07
C GLU A 104 7.41 -9.21 -2.72
N LEU A 105 7.65 -7.96 -2.28
CA LEU A 105 7.02 -6.77 -2.85
C LEU A 105 7.43 -6.55 -4.31
N ASP A 106 8.73 -6.63 -4.61
CA ASP A 106 9.26 -6.44 -5.96
C ASP A 106 8.72 -7.50 -6.92
N SER A 107 8.71 -8.77 -6.52
CA SER A 107 8.17 -9.87 -7.35
C SER A 107 6.67 -9.72 -7.61
N LEU A 108 5.91 -9.31 -6.59
CA LEU A 108 4.48 -9.06 -6.72
C LEU A 108 4.21 -7.85 -7.62
N ARG A 109 4.99 -6.79 -7.45
CA ARG A 109 4.91 -5.57 -8.26
C ARG A 109 5.19 -5.86 -9.72
N GLU A 110 6.27 -6.58 -10.02
CA GLU A 110 6.64 -6.96 -11.37
C GLU A 110 5.54 -7.81 -12.03
N SER A 111 5.00 -8.78 -11.30
CA SER A 111 3.90 -9.63 -11.77
C SER A 111 2.66 -8.79 -12.14
N ALA A 112 2.28 -7.84 -11.28
CA ALA A 112 1.12 -6.97 -11.51
C ALA A 112 1.35 -5.99 -12.68
N TRP A 113 2.54 -5.37 -12.75
CA TRP A 113 2.90 -4.42 -13.80
C TRP A 113 3.00 -5.09 -15.18
N SER A 114 3.63 -6.27 -15.25
CA SER A 114 3.73 -7.04 -16.49
C SER A 114 2.33 -7.36 -17.04
N LEU A 115 1.41 -7.82 -16.18
CA LEU A 115 0.03 -8.08 -16.59
C LEU A 115 -0.70 -6.79 -17.01
N TYR A 116 -0.48 -5.68 -16.31
CA TYR A 116 -1.05 -4.39 -16.68
C TYR A 116 -0.63 -4.00 -18.10
N GLU A 117 0.66 -4.10 -18.44
CA GLU A 117 1.15 -3.80 -19.79
C GLU A 117 0.61 -4.75 -20.87
N GLU A 118 0.44 -6.03 -20.55
CA GLU A 118 -0.19 -6.99 -21.47
C GLU A 118 -1.64 -6.59 -21.78
N VAL A 119 -2.41 -6.19 -20.76
CA VAL A 119 -3.81 -5.77 -20.91
C VAL A 119 -3.91 -4.48 -21.73
N VAL A 120 -3.02 -3.50 -21.51
CA VAL A 120 -2.97 -2.25 -22.29
C VAL A 120 -2.79 -2.50 -23.79
N LYS A 121 -2.00 -3.51 -24.15
CA LYS A 121 -1.67 -3.85 -25.55
C LYS A 121 -2.69 -4.76 -26.21
N ALA A 122 -3.61 -5.33 -25.44
CA ALA A 122 -4.56 -6.32 -25.92
C ALA A 122 -5.83 -5.67 -26.49
N ASP A 123 -6.39 -6.32 -27.51
CA ASP A 123 -7.72 -5.99 -28.01
C ASP A 123 -8.78 -6.75 -27.18
N LEU A 124 -9.34 -6.06 -26.18
CA LEU A 124 -10.35 -6.59 -25.27
C LEU A 124 -11.60 -5.72 -25.30
N PRO A 125 -12.77 -6.28 -24.97
CA PRO A 125 -13.95 -5.47 -24.69
C PRO A 125 -13.64 -4.40 -23.63
N ASN A 126 -14.05 -3.15 -23.88
CA ASN A 126 -13.73 -2.00 -23.03
C ASN A 126 -14.02 -2.22 -21.55
N GLU A 127 -15.13 -2.90 -21.23
CA GLU A 127 -15.51 -3.18 -19.83
C GLU A 127 -14.53 -4.12 -19.12
N ILE A 128 -14.02 -5.14 -19.83
CA ILE A 128 -13.05 -6.11 -19.30
C ILE A 128 -11.69 -5.43 -19.13
N SER A 129 -11.23 -4.70 -20.16
CA SER A 129 -9.97 -3.96 -20.12
C SER A 129 -9.96 -2.98 -18.94
N ARG A 130 -11.02 -2.17 -18.81
CA ARG A 130 -11.13 -1.19 -17.73
C ARG A 130 -11.11 -1.84 -16.35
N TYR A 131 -11.87 -2.91 -16.15
CA TYR A 131 -11.85 -3.63 -14.88
C TYR A 131 -10.43 -4.13 -14.52
N LEU A 132 -9.77 -4.79 -15.47
CA LEU A 132 -8.41 -5.32 -15.25
C LEU A 132 -7.43 -4.19 -14.91
N LEU A 133 -7.43 -3.12 -15.70
CA LEU A 133 -6.52 -1.99 -15.51
C LEU A 133 -6.77 -1.26 -14.19
N ASP A 134 -8.03 -0.98 -13.84
CA ASP A 134 -8.39 -0.28 -12.60
C ASP A 134 -7.90 -1.04 -11.37
N TYR A 135 -8.13 -2.36 -11.32
CA TYR A 135 -7.76 -3.17 -10.16
C TYR A 135 -6.29 -3.59 -10.12
N LEU A 136 -5.64 -3.78 -11.28
CA LEU A 136 -4.19 -3.97 -11.32
C LEU A 136 -3.48 -2.71 -10.86
N TYR A 137 -3.91 -1.53 -11.34
CA TYR A 137 -3.34 -0.26 -10.91
C TYR A 137 -3.54 -0.02 -9.41
N LEU A 138 -4.72 -0.32 -8.87
CA LEU A 138 -4.97 -0.26 -7.43
C LEU A 138 -4.00 -1.13 -6.61
N ILE A 139 -3.73 -2.36 -7.07
CA ILE A 139 -2.76 -3.25 -6.43
C ILE A 139 -1.34 -2.68 -6.55
N ILE A 140 -0.95 -2.22 -7.73
CA ILE A 140 0.37 -1.62 -7.99
C ILE A 140 0.61 -0.42 -7.07
N GLU A 141 -0.37 0.50 -6.95
CA GLU A 141 -0.24 1.66 -6.08
C GLU A 141 -0.12 1.26 -4.61
N ALA A 142 -0.88 0.27 -4.15
CA ALA A 142 -0.79 -0.20 -2.78
C ALA A 142 0.56 -0.85 -2.45
N ILE A 143 1.21 -1.48 -3.44
CA ILE A 143 2.56 -2.02 -3.29
C ILE A 143 3.59 -0.89 -3.26
N ASP A 144 3.48 0.09 -4.17
CA ASP A 144 4.35 1.29 -4.19
C ASP A 144 4.30 2.08 -2.89
N ASP A 145 3.14 2.09 -2.24
CA ASP A 145 2.90 2.84 -1.01
C ASP A 145 3.23 2.04 0.25
N TYR A 146 3.68 0.79 0.13
CA TYR A 146 3.89 -0.11 1.27
C TYR A 146 4.83 0.51 2.33
N ALA A 147 5.88 1.22 1.91
CA ALA A 147 6.79 1.91 2.83
C ALA A 147 6.11 2.96 3.73
N VAL A 148 4.91 3.43 3.36
CA VAL A 148 4.13 4.43 4.10
C VAL A 148 2.89 3.81 4.75
N THR A 149 2.14 2.99 4.02
CA THR A 149 0.86 2.44 4.49
C THR A 149 0.96 1.05 5.10
N GLY A 150 2.11 0.40 4.95
CA GLY A 150 2.35 -0.97 5.37
C GLY A 150 1.37 -1.98 4.76
N ALA A 151 1.20 -3.11 5.42
CA ALA A 151 0.32 -4.20 5.03
C ALA A 151 -1.15 -3.75 4.95
N VAL A 152 -1.56 -2.76 5.76
CA VAL A 152 -2.94 -2.25 5.78
C VAL A 152 -3.35 -1.65 4.43
N GLY A 153 -2.44 -0.97 3.72
CA GLY A 153 -2.72 -0.42 2.39
C GLY A 153 -3.02 -1.52 1.37
N MET A 154 -2.18 -2.57 1.36
CA MET A 154 -2.36 -3.73 0.49
C MET A 154 -3.61 -4.54 0.85
N GLU A 155 -3.93 -4.70 2.15
CA GLU A 155 -5.17 -5.36 2.60
C GLU A 155 -6.42 -4.62 2.10
N ARG A 156 -6.41 -3.29 2.12
CA ARG A 156 -7.51 -2.47 1.58
C ARG A 156 -7.68 -2.66 0.07
N ALA A 157 -6.58 -2.65 -0.68
CA ALA A 157 -6.62 -2.92 -2.12
C ALA A 157 -7.17 -4.32 -2.40
N LEU A 158 -6.68 -5.35 -1.70
CA LEU A 158 -7.20 -6.71 -1.82
C LEU A 158 -8.70 -6.77 -1.52
N ASN A 159 -9.16 -6.18 -0.42
CA ASN A 159 -10.57 -6.16 -0.05
C ASN A 159 -11.43 -5.42 -1.08
N ALA A 160 -10.93 -4.35 -1.67
CA ALA A 160 -11.64 -3.65 -2.74
C ALA A 160 -11.82 -4.55 -3.97
N VAL A 161 -10.79 -5.29 -4.38
CA VAL A 161 -10.87 -6.27 -5.48
C VAL A 161 -11.81 -7.42 -5.14
N LEU A 162 -11.77 -7.96 -3.92
CA LEU A 162 -12.68 -9.05 -3.52
C LEU A 162 -14.13 -8.57 -3.42
N GLY A 163 -14.35 -7.32 -3.01
CA GLY A 163 -15.68 -6.72 -2.92
C GLY A 163 -16.41 -6.65 -4.26
N THR A 164 -15.69 -6.56 -5.39
CA THR A 164 -16.30 -6.55 -6.72
C THR A 164 -16.94 -7.87 -7.10
N ILE A 165 -16.44 -9.00 -6.57
CA ILE A 165 -17.02 -10.32 -6.82
C ILE A 165 -18.47 -10.35 -6.35
N ILE A 166 -18.76 -9.66 -5.25
CA ILE A 166 -20.09 -9.59 -4.65
C ILE A 166 -20.91 -8.47 -5.28
N THR A 167 -20.31 -7.29 -5.47
CA THR A 167 -21.02 -6.07 -5.89
C THR A 167 -21.20 -5.94 -7.40
N ASP A 168 -20.38 -6.62 -8.21
CA ASP A 168 -20.40 -6.63 -9.67
C ASP A 168 -20.04 -8.04 -10.20
N SER A 169 -20.80 -9.04 -9.74
CA SER A 169 -20.53 -10.45 -10.00
C SER A 169 -20.51 -10.82 -11.49
N ALA A 170 -21.37 -10.17 -12.30
CA ALA A 170 -21.41 -10.38 -13.74
C ALA A 170 -20.12 -9.93 -14.44
N ARG A 171 -19.58 -8.76 -14.07
CA ARG A 171 -18.32 -8.28 -14.63
C ARG A 171 -17.14 -9.08 -14.12
N ALA A 172 -17.10 -9.43 -12.84
CA ALA A 172 -16.08 -10.31 -12.27
C ALA A 172 -16.04 -11.66 -13.00
N GLU A 173 -17.20 -12.23 -13.32
CA GLU A 173 -17.33 -13.48 -14.08
C GLU A 173 -16.87 -13.33 -15.54
N ASN A 174 -17.18 -12.21 -16.20
CA ASN A 174 -16.70 -11.95 -17.56
C ASN A 174 -15.18 -11.78 -17.62
N VAL A 175 -14.60 -11.08 -16.64
CA VAL A 175 -13.14 -10.95 -16.49
C VAL A 175 -12.51 -12.31 -16.25
N ARG A 176 -13.12 -13.13 -15.41
CA ARG A 176 -12.67 -14.51 -15.15
C ARG A 176 -12.62 -15.36 -16.43
N LYS A 177 -13.58 -15.18 -17.35
CA LYS A 177 -13.63 -15.87 -18.66
C LYS A 177 -12.74 -15.24 -19.73
N SER A 178 -12.14 -14.08 -19.47
CA SER A 178 -11.25 -13.42 -20.42
C SER A 178 -9.89 -14.13 -20.50
N GLN A 179 -9.13 -13.85 -21.55
CA GLN A 179 -7.78 -14.40 -21.74
C GLN A 179 -6.79 -14.04 -20.61
N PHE A 180 -7.09 -13.02 -19.79
CA PHE A 180 -6.25 -12.59 -18.66
C PHE A 180 -6.84 -12.94 -17.30
N GLY A 181 -8.02 -13.57 -17.24
CA GLY A 181 -8.72 -13.84 -15.99
C GLY A 181 -7.88 -14.66 -15.02
N GLU A 182 -7.23 -15.72 -15.49
CA GLU A 182 -6.35 -16.56 -14.69
C GLU A 182 -5.16 -15.77 -14.14
N LYS A 183 -4.43 -15.05 -15.01
CA LYS A 183 -3.28 -14.23 -14.61
C LYS A 183 -3.66 -13.17 -13.57
N PHE A 184 -4.81 -12.52 -13.76
CA PHE A 184 -5.33 -11.52 -12.81
C PHE A 184 -5.57 -12.14 -11.43
N TRP A 185 -6.30 -13.27 -11.36
CA TRP A 185 -6.57 -13.91 -10.08
C TRP A 185 -5.33 -14.52 -9.43
N ILE A 186 -4.32 -14.91 -10.20
CA ILE A 186 -2.99 -15.27 -9.66
C ILE A 186 -2.35 -14.06 -8.97
N VAL A 187 -2.35 -12.87 -9.57
CA VAL A 187 -1.83 -11.65 -8.93
C VAL A 187 -2.59 -11.35 -7.64
N VAL A 188 -3.92 -11.37 -7.67
CA VAL A 188 -4.76 -11.14 -6.47
C VAL A 188 -4.46 -12.17 -5.37
N THR A 189 -4.28 -13.44 -5.74
CA THR A 189 -3.94 -14.51 -4.79
C THR A 189 -2.55 -14.30 -4.19
N LYS A 190 -1.56 -13.89 -5.00
CA LYS A 190 -0.21 -13.57 -4.52
C LYS A 190 -0.25 -12.43 -3.50
N VAL A 191 -1.09 -11.40 -3.68
CA VAL A 191 -1.28 -10.35 -2.66
C VAL A 191 -1.70 -10.97 -1.32
N GLY A 192 -2.69 -11.87 -1.32
CA GLY A 192 -3.13 -12.56 -0.10
C GLY A 192 -2.06 -13.45 0.56
N VAL A 193 -1.24 -14.13 -0.26
CA VAL A 193 -0.11 -14.95 0.22
C VAL A 193 0.96 -14.09 0.86
N VAL A 194 1.37 -13.01 0.19
CA VAL A 194 2.37 -12.05 0.66
C VAL A 194 1.94 -11.40 1.97
N LEU A 195 0.64 -11.08 2.09
CA LEU A 195 0.05 -10.58 3.35
C LEU A 195 -0.12 -11.67 4.41
N LYS A 196 0.37 -12.89 4.18
CA LYS A 196 0.26 -14.05 5.08
C LYS A 196 -1.18 -14.28 5.56
N LEU A 197 -2.17 -13.94 4.73
CA LEU A 197 -3.58 -14.15 5.00
C LEU A 197 -3.92 -15.60 4.62
N ALA A 198 -3.37 -16.56 5.37
CA ALA A 198 -3.40 -17.98 5.01
C ALA A 198 -4.82 -18.50 4.68
N LYS A 199 -5.83 -18.05 5.43
CA LYS A 199 -7.24 -18.40 5.16
C LYS A 199 -7.73 -17.82 3.82
N THR A 200 -7.56 -16.52 3.61
CA THR A 200 -7.95 -15.81 2.37
C THR A 200 -7.19 -16.35 1.16
N ALA A 201 -5.89 -16.62 1.31
CA ALA A 201 -5.06 -17.19 0.26
C ALA A 201 -5.49 -18.62 -0.10
N THR A 202 -5.86 -19.44 0.89
CA THR A 202 -6.36 -20.81 0.64
C THR A 202 -7.72 -20.78 -0.05
N GLU A 203 -8.65 -19.92 0.39
CA GLU A 203 -9.96 -19.75 -0.25
C GLU A 203 -9.84 -19.25 -1.70
N LEU A 204 -8.93 -18.29 -1.95
CA LEU A 204 -8.63 -17.81 -3.29
C LEU A 204 -7.97 -18.88 -4.15
N ALA A 205 -6.96 -19.58 -3.62
CA ALA A 205 -6.28 -20.66 -4.32
C ALA A 205 -7.22 -21.82 -4.64
N GLU A 206 -8.16 -22.15 -3.74
CA GLU A 206 -9.19 -23.16 -3.99
C GLU A 206 -10.21 -22.67 -5.04
N GLY A 207 -10.56 -21.39 -5.01
CA GLY A 207 -11.32 -20.73 -6.07
C GLY A 207 -10.63 -20.87 -7.43
N VAL A 208 -9.38 -20.42 -7.54
CA VAL A 208 -8.55 -20.53 -8.76
C VAL A 208 -8.38 -21.99 -9.20
N ARG A 209 -8.13 -22.91 -8.28
CA ARG A 209 -7.98 -24.34 -8.59
C ARG A 209 -9.29 -24.95 -9.11
N LYS A 210 -10.44 -24.62 -8.55
CA LYS A 210 -11.75 -25.06 -9.09
C LYS A 210 -11.99 -24.54 -10.51
N LEU A 211 -11.42 -23.40 -10.86
CA LEU A 211 -11.50 -22.80 -12.21
C LEU A 211 -10.59 -23.49 -13.23
N LEU A 212 -9.41 -23.98 -12.81
CA LEU A 212 -8.48 -24.70 -13.69
C LEU A 212 -8.92 -26.13 -14.03
N ILE A 213 -9.87 -26.69 -13.26
CA ILE A 213 -10.30 -28.09 -13.36
C ILE A 213 -11.78 -28.19 -13.78
N SER A 214 -12.51 -27.07 -13.90
CA SER A 214 -13.89 -27.09 -14.42
C SER A 214 -13.87 -27.14 -15.95
N PRO A 215 -14.55 -28.11 -16.59
CA PRO A 215 -14.59 -28.26 -18.05
C PRO A 215 -15.32 -27.11 -18.76
#